data_AF-A0AAW1IWR3-F1
#
_entry.id   AF-A0AAW1IWR3-F1
#
_cell.length_a   1.000
_cell.length_b   1.000
_cell.length_c   1.000
_cell.angle_alpha   90.00
_cell.angle_beta   90.00
_cell.angle_gamma   90.00
#
_symmetry.space_group_name_H-M   'P 1'
#
loop_
_entity.id
_entity.type
_entity.pdbx_description
1 polymer ?
#
loop_
_entity_poly.entity_id
_entity_poly.type
_entity_poly.pdbx_seq_one_letter_code
_entity_poly.pdbx_strand_id
1 'polypeptide(L)'
;MITKIGDFVIVIYENDYYPGNVTGIEKEKILVNSMTRSGSNWKWPDEKDEIWYDFIEVLEVIQPPKKINKRGCFQVEEIKMYSA
;
A
#
# COMPACT_ATOMS: atom_id res chain seq x y z
N MET A 1 10.65 -9.51 4.65
CA MET A 1 11.88 -8.84 5.14
C MET A 1 11.43 -7.54 5.78
N ILE A 2 11.95 -7.17 6.96
CA ILE A 2 11.39 -6.13 7.85
C ILE A 2 11.03 -4.85 7.09
N THR A 3 9.76 -4.45 7.16
CA THR A 3 9.23 -3.20 6.63
C THR A 3 9.29 -2.16 7.73
N LYS A 4 10.26 -1.26 7.65
CA LYS A 4 10.37 -0.14 8.61
C LYS A 4 9.25 0.87 8.35
N ILE A 5 8.99 1.73 9.33
CA ILE A 5 8.07 2.86 9.15
C ILE A 5 8.58 3.70 7.97
N GLY A 6 7.69 4.01 7.04
CA GLY A 6 7.97 4.73 5.80
C GLY A 6 8.24 3.86 4.57
N ASP A 7 8.35 2.53 4.71
CA ASP A 7 8.39 1.63 3.56
C ASP A 7 7.00 1.54 2.89
N PHE A 8 7.00 1.17 1.61
CA PHE A 8 5.79 0.90 0.85
C PHE A 8 5.64 -0.59 0.63
N VAL A 9 4.40 -1.08 0.74
CA VAL A 9 4.07 -2.49 0.67
C VAL A 9 2.82 -2.72 -0.16
N ILE A 10 2.62 -3.95 -0.60
CA ILE A 10 1.32 -4.44 -1.07
C ILE A 10 0.74 -5.34 0.02
N VAL A 11 -0.49 -5.04 0.42
CA VAL A 11 -1.28 -5.83 1.38
C VAL A 11 -2.46 -6.49 0.70
N ILE A 12 -2.89 -7.62 1.25
CA ILE A 12 -4.10 -8.33 0.82
C ILE A 12 -5.24 -7.98 1.79
N TYR A 13 -6.36 -7.54 1.25
CA TYR A 13 -7.58 -7.28 2.01
C TYR A 13 -8.80 -7.77 1.21
N GLU A 14 -9.62 -8.64 1.81
CA GLU A 14 -10.82 -9.22 1.15
C GLU A 14 -10.57 -9.83 -0.24
N ASN A 15 -9.40 -10.46 -0.44
CA ASN A 15 -8.91 -11.04 -1.71
C ASN A 15 -8.50 -10.03 -2.80
N ASP A 16 -8.49 -8.74 -2.48
CA ASP A 16 -7.92 -7.69 -3.32
C ASP A 16 -6.57 -7.21 -2.78
N TYR A 17 -5.80 -6.58 -3.67
CA TYR A 17 -4.45 -6.10 -3.40
C TYR A 17 -4.44 -4.59 -3.34
N TYR A 18 -3.83 -4.05 -2.29
CA TYR A 18 -3.77 -2.61 -2.07
C TYR A 18 -2.32 -2.20 -1.80
N PRO A 19 -1.79 -1.20 -2.49
CA PRO A 19 -0.53 -0.61 -2.12
C PRO A 19 -0.74 0.32 -0.93
N GLY A 20 0.23 0.38 -0.04
CA GLY A 20 0.15 1.24 1.13
C GLY A 20 1.52 1.60 1.68
N ASN A 21 1.54 2.55 2.61
CA ASN A 21 2.75 2.91 3.34
C ASN A 21 2.67 2.44 4.79
N VAL A 22 3.77 1.92 5.31
CA VAL A 22 3.86 1.52 6.71
C VAL A 22 3.93 2.77 7.60
N THR A 23 2.97 2.93 8.50
CA THR A 23 2.89 4.05 9.45
C THR A 23 3.18 3.62 10.89
N GLY A 24 3.15 2.32 11.19
CA GLY A 24 3.41 1.77 12.51
C GLY A 24 3.84 0.31 12.45
N ILE A 25 4.57 -0.14 13.47
CA ILE A 25 5.04 -1.51 13.59
C ILE A 25 4.85 -1.96 15.04
N GLU A 26 4.23 -3.11 15.20
CA GLU A 26 4.14 -3.85 16.45
C GLU A 26 4.75 -5.24 16.28
N LYS A 27 4.78 -6.05 17.35
CA LYS A 27 5.49 -7.34 17.38
C LYS A 27 5.26 -8.22 16.14
N GLU A 28 4.00 -8.39 15.74
CA GLU A 28 3.60 -9.33 14.68
C GLU A 28 2.76 -8.66 13.58
N LYS A 29 2.51 -7.35 13.72
CA LYS A 29 1.63 -6.59 12.84
C LYS A 29 2.30 -5.32 12.36
N ILE A 30 1.90 -4.86 11.19
CA ILE A 30 2.25 -3.55 10.67
C ILE A 30 0.99 -2.73 10.42
N LEU A 31 1.04 -1.46 10.77
CA LEU A 31 -0.01 -0.50 10.44
C LEU A 31 0.32 0.06 9.07
N VAL A 32 -0.60 -0.14 8.13
CA VAL A 32 -0.45 0.30 6.75
C VAL A 32 -1.54 1.30 6.44
N ASN A 33 -1.14 2.48 5.98
CA ASN A 33 -2.04 3.40 5.32
C ASN A 33 -2.21 2.95 3.86
N SER A 34 -3.41 2.56 3.46
CA SER A 34 -3.67 2.01 2.13
C SER A 34 -4.08 3.08 1.12
N MET A 35 -3.66 2.91 -0.12
CA MET A 35 -4.09 3.75 -1.23
C MET A 35 -5.43 3.27 -1.77
N THR A 36 -6.24 4.21 -2.25
CA THR A 36 -7.50 3.93 -2.92
C THR A 36 -7.32 3.92 -4.44
N ARG A 37 -8.09 3.04 -5.12
CA ARG A 37 -8.07 2.95 -6.58
C ARG A 37 -8.75 4.16 -7.21
N SER A 38 -8.10 4.77 -8.19
CA SER A 38 -8.59 5.92 -8.96
C SER A 38 -8.40 5.66 -10.46
N GLY A 39 -9.37 4.95 -11.05
CA GLY A 39 -9.26 4.42 -12.41
C GLY A 39 -8.16 3.37 -12.51
N SER A 40 -7.19 3.59 -13.39
CA SER A 40 -5.99 2.75 -13.53
C SER A 40 -4.83 3.14 -12.61
N ASN A 41 -5.03 4.14 -11.74
CA ASN A 41 -4.01 4.69 -10.86
C ASN A 41 -4.44 4.60 -9.39
N TRP A 42 -3.60 5.07 -8.49
CA TRP A 42 -3.80 5.05 -7.05
C TRP A 42 -3.80 6.46 -6.47
N LYS A 43 -4.47 6.66 -5.34
CA LYS A 43 -4.45 7.91 -4.58
C LYS A 43 -4.35 7.63 -3.09
N TRP A 44 -3.67 8.51 -2.38
CA TRP A 44 -3.86 8.56 -0.93
C TRP A 44 -5.29 9.03 -0.64
N PRO A 45 -6.00 8.36 0.28
CA PRO A 45 -7.33 8.81 0.71
C PRO A 45 -7.22 10.15 1.46
N ASP A 46 -8.30 10.94 1.43
CA ASP A 46 -8.33 12.25 2.10
C ASP A 46 -8.25 12.09 3.63
N GLU A 47 -8.92 11.06 4.15
CA GLU A 47 -8.73 10.55 5.51
C GLU A 47 -7.85 9.31 5.46
N LYS A 48 -6.90 9.20 6.38
CA LYS A 48 -5.98 8.08 6.41
C LYS A 48 -6.72 6.75 6.61
N ASP A 49 -6.58 5.84 5.65
CA ASP A 49 -7.09 4.47 5.75
C ASP A 49 -6.01 3.56 6.35
N GLU A 50 -5.91 3.56 7.69
CA GLU A 50 -4.89 2.82 8.43
C GLU A 50 -5.45 1.53 9.03
N ILE A 51 -4.91 0.38 8.60
CA ILE A 51 -5.31 -0.95 9.08
C ILE A 51 -4.08 -1.72 9.56
N TRP A 52 -4.25 -2.46 10.65
CA TRP A 52 -3.22 -3.39 11.16
C TRP A 52 -3.30 -4.71 10.42
N TYR A 53 -2.23 -5.03 9.69
CA TYR A 53 -2.06 -6.28 8.96
C TYR A 53 -1.08 -7.20 9.67
N ASP A 54 -1.37 -8.49 9.69
CA ASP A 54 -0.40 -9.51 10.04
C ASP A 54 0.67 -9.60 8.95
N PHE A 55 1.91 -9.97 9.30
CA PHE A 55 2.98 -10.10 8.30
C PHE A 55 2.65 -11.08 7.15
N ILE A 56 1.72 -12.01 7.35
CA ILE A 56 1.25 -12.95 6.32
C ILE A 56 0.36 -12.29 5.25
N GLU A 57 -0.27 -11.17 5.59
CA GLU A 57 -1.13 -10.39 4.70
C GLU A 57 -0.31 -9.37 3.89
N VAL A 58 0.96 -9.19 4.24
CA VAL A 58 1.92 -8.35 3.54
C VAL A 58 2.61 -9.17 2.47
N LEU A 59 2.27 -8.91 1.21
CA LEU A 59 2.74 -9.69 0.10
C LEU A 59 4.20 -9.40 -0.25
N GLU A 60 4.52 -8.12 -0.42
CA GLU A 60 5.87 -7.67 -0.72
C GLU A 60 6.11 -6.22 -0.35
N VAL A 61 7.40 -5.86 -0.30
CA VAL A 61 7.88 -4.48 -0.18
C VAL A 61 8.13 -3.94 -1.57
N ILE A 62 7.59 -2.78 -1.87
CA ILE A 62 7.63 -2.16 -3.20
C ILE A 62 8.42 -0.85 -3.19
N GLN A 63 8.75 -0.36 -4.39
CA GLN A 63 9.30 0.97 -4.53
C GLN A 63 8.25 2.04 -4.22
N PRO A 64 8.68 3.26 -3.81
CA PRO A 64 7.75 4.35 -3.59
C PRO A 64 6.84 4.61 -4.80
N PRO A 65 5.51 4.72 -4.61
CA PRO A 65 4.58 5.05 -5.68
C PRO A 65 4.99 6.32 -6.41
N LYS A 66 5.02 6.28 -7.74
CA LYS A 66 5.43 7.41 -8.56
C LYS A 66 4.26 8.36 -8.77
N LYS A 67 4.35 9.61 -8.30
CA LYS A 67 3.34 10.63 -8.57
C LYS A 67 3.30 10.95 -10.07
N ILE A 68 2.12 10.82 -10.69
CA ILE A 68 1.97 10.99 -12.16
C ILE A 68 1.32 12.32 -12.55
N ASN A 69 0.60 12.99 -11.65
CA ASN A 69 -0.07 14.24 -11.99
C ASN A 69 -0.27 15.17 -10.78
N LYS A 70 -0.73 16.40 -11.05
CA LYS A 70 -1.04 17.41 -10.02
C LYS A 70 -2.30 17.07 -9.20
N ARG A 71 -3.11 16.11 -9.64
CA ARG A 71 -4.35 15.65 -8.96
C ARG A 71 -4.09 14.59 -7.90
N GLY A 72 -2.82 14.36 -7.55
CA GLY A 72 -2.44 13.41 -6.51
C GLY A 72 -2.59 11.94 -6.92
N CYS A 73 -2.62 11.63 -8.22
CA CYS A 73 -2.56 10.24 -8.67
C CYS A 73 -1.12 9.71 -8.63
N PHE A 74 -1.00 8.44 -8.30
CA PHE A 74 0.24 7.69 -8.22
C PHE A 74 0.15 6.40 -9.03
N GLN A 75 1.28 5.98 -9.55
CA GLN A 75 1.46 4.72 -10.24
C GLN A 75 2.32 3.80 -9.38
N VAL A 76 1.85 2.57 -9.22
CA VAL A 76 2.58 1.47 -8.56
C VAL A 76 2.79 0.42 -9.63
N GLU A 77 4.05 0.07 -9.92
CA GLU A 77 4.36 -0.85 -11.02
C GLU A 77 4.15 -2.30 -10.61
N GLU A 78 4.56 -2.61 -9.38
CA GLU A 78 4.58 -3.94 -8.79
C GLU A 78 3.16 -4.52 -8.69
N ILE A 79 2.17 -3.69 -8.37
CA ILE A 79 0.78 -4.13 -8.23
C ILE A 79 0.13 -4.60 -9.54
N LYS A 80 0.69 -4.21 -10.70
CA LYS A 80 0.21 -4.68 -12.01
C LYS A 80 0.34 -6.19 -12.18
N MET A 81 1.16 -6.86 -11.36
CA MET A 81 1.27 -8.32 -11.35
C MET A 81 0.08 -9.01 -10.67
N TYR A 82 -0.69 -8.27 -9.85
CA TYR A 82 -1.77 -8.82 -9.03
C TYR A 82 -3.16 -8.32 -9.45
N SER A 83 -3.23 -7.17 -10.10
CA SER A 83 -4.45 -6.65 -10.71
C SER A 83 -4.50 -7.03 -12.20
N ALA A 84 -5.21 -8.11 -12.52
CA ALA A 84 -5.53 -8.52 -13.89
C ALA A 84 -6.60 -7.61 -14.53
#